data_AF-A0A6V8D3A9-F1
#
_entry.id   AF-A0A6V8D3A9-F1
#
_cell.length_a   1.000
_cell.length_b   1.000
_cell.length_c   1.000
_cell.angle_alpha   90.00
_cell.angle_beta   90.00
_cell.angle_gamma   90.00
#
_symmetry.space_group_name_H-M   'P 1'
#
loop_
_entity.id
_entity.type
_entity.pdbx_description
1 polymer ?
#
loop_
_entity_poly.entity_id
_entity_poly.type
_entity_poly.pdbx_seq_one_letter_code
_entity_poly.pdbx_strand_id
1 'polypeptide(L)' 'ETEALKLAARALHASGQRDAASGNGMDLAVITKKDGFVLQTEDQVSKLLS' A
#
# COMPACT_ATOMS: atom_id res chain seq x y z
N GLU A 1 1.20 -7.88 -11.91
CA GLU A 1 0.45 -7.38 -10.74
C GLU A 1 1.19 -6.32 -9.91
N THR A 2 2.51 -6.22 -10.02
CA THR A 2 3.36 -5.39 -9.14
C THR A 2 3.30 -3.87 -9.37
N GLU A 3 3.11 -3.39 -10.61
CA GLU A 3 3.25 -1.94 -10.88
C GLU A 3 2.06 -1.11 -10.37
N ALA A 4 0.84 -1.65 -10.43
CA ALA A 4 -0.34 -0.99 -9.87
C ALA A 4 -0.26 -0.89 -8.35
N LEU A 5 0.23 -1.93 -7.67
CA LEU A 5 0.46 -1.93 -6.23
C LEU A 5 1.54 -0.93 -5.81
N LYS A 6 2.68 -0.92 -6.51
CA LYS A 6 3.75 0.05 -6.27
C LYS A 6 3.26 1.48 -6.49
N LEU A 7 2.47 1.73 -7.53
CA LEU A 7 1.90 3.05 -7.79
C LEU A 7 0.98 3.50 -6.66
N ALA A 8 0.07 2.63 -6.22
CA ALA A 8 -0.84 2.92 -5.11
C ALA A 8 -0.08 3.19 -3.80
N ALA A 9 0.89 2.33 -3.46
CA ALA A 9 1.73 2.48 -2.27
C ALA A 9 2.50 3.79 -2.28
N ARG A 10 3.13 4.16 -3.41
CA ARG A 10 3.87 5.42 -3.56
C ARG A 10 2.96 6.65 -3.48
N ALA A 11 1.79 6.60 -4.11
CA ALA A 11 0.83 7.71 -4.07
C ALA A 11 0.34 7.97 -2.64
N LEU A 12 -0.02 6.91 -1.91
CA LEU A 12 -0.47 7.01 -0.53
C LEU A 12 0.66 7.47 0.40
N HIS A 13 1.86 6.91 0.27
CA HIS A 13 3.04 7.31 1.04
C HIS A 13 3.39 8.80 0.82
N ALA A 14 3.35 9.28 -0.43
CA ALA A 14 3.58 10.69 -0.74
C ALA A 14 2.50 11.61 -0.15
N SER A 15 1.27 11.12 0.00
CA SER A 15 0.20 11.85 0.69
C SER A 15 0.47 11.95 2.19
N GLY A 16 0.81 10.82 2.84
CA GLY A 16 1.08 10.75 4.28
C GLY A 16 2.28 11.60 4.72
N GLN A 17 3.34 11.70 3.89
CA GLN A 17 4.50 12.53 4.23
C GLN A 17 4.20 14.05 4.30
N ARG A 18 3.16 14.52 3.62
CA ARG A 18 2.81 15.95 3.58
C ARG A 18 1.68 16.33 4.52
N ASP A 19 0.93 15.35 5.01
CA ASP A 19 -0.20 15.56 5.90
C ASP A 19 0.07 14.96 7.28
N ALA A 20 0.37 15.83 8.25
CA ALA A 20 0.66 15.43 9.63
C ALA A 20 -0.51 14.73 10.34
N ALA A 21 -1.74 14.80 9.80
CA ALA A 21 -2.92 14.12 10.32
C ALA A 21 -3.07 12.67 9.82
N SER A 22 -2.37 12.28 8.75
CA SER A 22 -2.47 10.95 8.13
C SER A 22 -1.57 9.89 8.79
N GLY A 23 -0.47 10.29 9.44
CA GLY A 23 0.52 9.36 10.00
C GLY A 23 1.29 8.57 8.94
N ASN A 24 2.31 7.82 9.36
CA ASN A 24 3.18 7.03 8.46
C ASN A 24 2.81 5.53 8.36
N GLY A 25 1.77 5.09 9.08
CA GLY A 25 1.25 3.72 8.98
C GLY A 25 0.43 3.53 7.72
N MET A 26 0.53 2.38 7.07
CA MET A 26 -0.19 2.09 5.82
C MET A 26 -0.61 0.62 5.74
N ASP A 27 -1.92 0.37 5.84
CA ASP A 27 -2.50 -0.93 5.53
C ASP A 27 -2.89 -0.99 4.04
N LEU A 28 -2.58 -2.10 3.38
CA LEU A 28 -2.88 -2.30 1.96
C LEU A 28 -3.59 -3.63 1.76
N ALA A 29 -4.68 -3.65 0.99
CA ALA A 29 -5.37 -4.88 0.62
C ALA A 29 -5.55 -4.96 -0.90
N VAL A 30 -5.44 -6.18 -1.44
CA VAL A 30 -5.66 -6.46 -2.86
C VAL A 30 -6.91 -7.30 -2.99
N ILE A 31 -7.83 -6.86 -3.85
CA ILE A 31 -9.07 -7.60 -4.13
C ILE A 31 -9.04 -8.09 -5.57
N THR A 32 -9.00 -9.40 -5.78
CA THR A 32 -9.05 -10.02 -7.12
C THR A 32 -10.24 -10.97 -7.23
N LYS A 33 -10.69 -11.25 -8.47
CA LYS A 33 -11.74 -12.26 -8.72
C LYS A 33 -11.33 -13.66 -8.27
N LYS A 34 -10.02 -13.94 -8.23
CA LYS A 34 -9.47 -15.26 -7.91
C LYS A 34 -9.36 -15.46 -6.40
N ASP A 35 -8.76 -14.50 -5.72
CA ASP A 35 -8.33 -14.65 -4.32
C ASP A 35 -9.20 -13.84 -3.35
N GLY A 36 -10.17 -13.06 -3.84
CA GLY A 36 -11.03 -12.24 -3.02
C GLY A 36 -10.22 -11.14 -2.32
N PHE A 37 -10.58 -10.82 -1.07
CA PHE A 37 -9.87 -9.83 -0.26
C PHE A 37 -8.61 -10.43 0.37
N VAL A 38 -7.46 -9.81 0.11
CA VAL A 38 -6.16 -10.20 0.68
C VAL A 38 -5.49 -8.98 1.31
N LEU A 39 -5.52 -8.93 2.65
CA LEU A 39 -4.74 -7.94 3.41
C LEU A 39 -3.25 -8.27 3.29
N GLN A 40 -2.45 -7.27 2.94
CA GLN A 40 -0.99 -7.38 2.87
C GLN A 40 -0.39 -7.19 4.25
N THR A 41 0.71 -7.90 4.52
CA THR A 41 1.49 -7.69 5.74
C THR A 41 2.35 -6.43 5.62
N GLU A 42 2.77 -5.88 6.76
CA GLU A 42 3.67 -4.71 6.81
C GLU A 42 4.98 -4.95 6.03
N ASP A 43 5.52 -6.17 6.06
CA ASP A 43 6.71 -6.56 5.29
C ASP A 43 6.47 -6.50 3.77
N GLN A 44 5.30 -6.93 3.31
CA GLN A 44 4.93 -6.87 1.90
C GLN A 44 4.75 -5.43 1.45
N VAL A 45 4.13 -4.59 2.29
CA VAL A 45 3.98 -3.16 2.03
C VAL A 45 5.33 -2.45 1.97
N SER A 46 6.24 -2.76 2.89
CA SER A 46 7.60 -2.22 2.91
C SER A 46 8.37 -2.54 1.63
N LYS A 47 8.23 -3.76 1.12
CA LYS A 47 8.85 -4.19 -0.16
C LYS A 47 8.30 -3.45 -1.40
N LEU A 48 7.11 -2.86 -1.32
CA LEU A 48 6.54 -2.06 -2.41
C LEU A 48 7.10 -0.63 -2.45
N LEU A 49 7.64 -0.17 -1.32
CA LEU A 49 8.22 1.16 -1.14
C LEU A 49 9.74 1.21 -1.34
N SER A 50 10.44 0.06 -1.20
CA SER A 50 11.85 -0.12 -1.56
C SER A 50 12.07 -0.17 -3.07
#